data_AF-A0A973J9Z3-F1
#
_entry.id   AF-A0A973J9Z3-F1
#
_cell.length_a   1.000
_cell.length_b   1.000
_cell.length_c   1.000
_cell.angle_alpha   90.00
_cell.angle_beta   90.00
_cell.angle_gamma   90.00
#
_symmetry.space_group_name_H-M   'P 1'
#
loop_
_entity.id
_entity.type
_entity.pdbx_description
1 polymer ?
#
loop_
_entity_poly.entity_id
_entity_poly.type
_entity_poly.pdbx_seq_one_letter_code
_entity_poly.pdbx_strand_id
1 'polypeptide(L)'
;MKIELLNDKNRLLKEEQAIMQPSQSKKEESVDILRDEFLQERAAVLGRAGMAVEDVIAELAKLDQEIQIKKEHLQSLKLDEVSPLAAGEQQLLVEEINIDIEQFNVVIEKARLKYYYLIVTREAMGLRRHRMVQEMYVIPEKKKKIQVY
;
A
#
# COMPACT_ATOMS: atom_id res chain seq x y z
N MET A 1 -39.23 -26.22 -60.13
CA MET A 1 -40.06 -26.13 -58.90
C MET A 1 -39.47 -26.80 -57.66
N LYS A 2 -39.18 -28.11 -57.59
CA LYS A 2 -38.76 -28.75 -56.32
C LYS A 2 -37.30 -28.44 -55.89
N ILE A 3 -36.42 -28.15 -56.85
CA ILE A 3 -34.98 -27.88 -56.64
C ILE A 3 -34.75 -26.43 -56.16
N GLU A 4 -35.50 -25.45 -56.69
CA GLU A 4 -35.42 -24.04 -56.28
C GLU A 4 -35.87 -23.86 -54.82
N LEU A 5 -36.97 -24.49 -54.43
CA LEU A 5 -37.46 -24.49 -53.04
C LEU A 5 -36.46 -25.09 -52.04
N LEU A 6 -35.65 -26.07 -52.47
CA LEU A 6 -34.62 -26.68 -51.62
C LEU A 6 -33.41 -25.75 -51.45
N ASN A 7 -33.05 -25.02 -52.49
CA ASN A 7 -31.96 -24.04 -52.46
C ASN A 7 -32.32 -22.83 -51.61
N ASP A 8 -33.55 -22.34 -51.70
CA ASP A 8 -34.03 -21.22 -50.87
C ASP A 8 -34.06 -21.59 -49.39
N LYS A 9 -34.51 -22.81 -49.07
CA LYS A 9 -34.51 -23.30 -47.68
C LYS A 9 -33.09 -23.46 -47.11
N ASN A 10 -32.14 -23.93 -47.90
CA ASN A 10 -30.74 -24.04 -47.49
C ASN A 10 -30.05 -22.68 -47.33
N ARG A 11 -30.47 -21.67 -48.10
CA ARG A 11 -29.97 -20.30 -47.98
C ARG A 11 -30.48 -19.63 -46.70
N LEU A 12 -31.77 -19.77 -46.41
CA LEU A 12 -32.37 -19.27 -45.17
C LEU A 12 -31.74 -19.91 -43.91
N LEU A 13 -31.47 -21.22 -43.95
CA LEU A 13 -30.77 -21.92 -42.86
C LEU A 13 -29.33 -21.42 -42.66
N LYS A 14 -28.62 -21.07 -43.75
CA LYS A 14 -27.28 -20.47 -43.66
C LYS A 14 -27.32 -19.04 -43.12
N GLU A 15 -28.32 -18.27 -43.51
CA GLU A 15 -28.53 -16.90 -43.03
C GLU A 15 -28.91 -16.90 -41.53
N GLU A 16 -29.78 -17.80 -41.07
CA GLU A 16 -30.07 -18.00 -39.63
C GLU A 16 -28.84 -18.45 -38.84
N GLN A 17 -28.02 -19.35 -39.39
CA GLN A 17 -26.77 -19.79 -38.76
C GLN A 17 -25.72 -18.67 -38.69
N ALA A 18 -25.69 -17.76 -39.66
CA ALA A 18 -24.83 -16.57 -39.65
C ALA A 18 -25.31 -15.49 -38.67
N ILE A 19 -26.62 -15.40 -38.41
CA ILE A 19 -27.22 -14.48 -37.45
C ILE A 19 -27.03 -14.98 -36.00
N MET A 20 -27.01 -16.31 -35.77
CA MET A 20 -26.81 -16.91 -34.43
C MET A 20 -25.34 -17.01 -33.98
N GLN A 21 -24.36 -16.79 -34.85
CA GLN A 21 -22.95 -16.74 -34.45
C GLN A 21 -22.52 -15.28 -34.24
N PRO A 22 -22.22 -14.86 -32.99
CA PRO A 22 -21.58 -13.56 -32.79
C PRO A 22 -20.30 -13.54 -33.60
N SER A 23 -20.10 -12.51 -34.42
CA SER A 23 -18.87 -12.34 -35.21
C SER A 23 -17.67 -12.48 -34.27
N GLN A 24 -16.67 -13.26 -34.66
CA GLN A 24 -15.48 -13.52 -33.83
C GLN A 24 -14.86 -12.21 -33.30
N SER A 25 -14.95 -11.13 -34.08
CA SER A 25 -14.56 -9.77 -33.71
C SER A 25 -15.25 -9.21 -32.45
N LYS A 26 -16.56 -9.43 -32.25
CA LYS A 26 -17.27 -8.94 -31.05
C LYS A 26 -16.88 -9.72 -29.80
N LYS A 27 -16.51 -10.99 -29.96
CA LYS A 27 -15.99 -11.82 -28.85
C LYS A 27 -14.56 -11.41 -28.48
N GLU A 28 -13.73 -11.13 -29.47
CA GLU A 28 -12.37 -10.61 -29.26
C GLU A 28 -12.38 -9.24 -28.57
N GLU A 29 -13.21 -8.31 -29.05
CA GLU A 29 -13.39 -6.98 -28.45
C GLU A 29 -13.87 -7.08 -26.99
N SER A 30 -14.84 -7.97 -26.70
CA SER A 30 -15.30 -8.22 -25.34
C SER A 30 -14.22 -8.81 -24.43
N VAL A 31 -13.35 -9.68 -24.96
CA VAL A 31 -12.25 -10.27 -24.19
C VAL A 31 -11.19 -9.22 -23.88
N ASP A 32 -10.90 -8.32 -24.81
CA ASP A 32 -9.93 -7.24 -24.60
C ASP A 32 -10.43 -6.20 -23.60
N ILE A 33 -11.72 -5.83 -23.65
CA ILE A 33 -12.34 -4.99 -22.61
C ILE A 33 -12.16 -5.61 -21.22
N LEU A 34 -12.47 -6.91 -21.06
CA LEU A 34 -12.33 -7.60 -19.78
C LEU A 34 -10.86 -7.66 -19.30
N ARG A 35 -9.90 -7.79 -20.23
CA ARG A 35 -8.46 -7.76 -19.90
C ARG A 35 -8.06 -6.38 -19.39
N ASP A 36 -8.51 -5.33 -20.05
CA ASP A 36 -8.21 -3.95 -19.66
C ASP A 36 -8.81 -3.62 -18.30
N GLU A 37 -10.07 -3.98 -18.06
CA GLU A 37 -10.71 -3.84 -16.74
C GLU A 37 -9.94 -4.59 -15.66
N PHE A 38 -9.52 -5.83 -15.93
CA PHE A 38 -8.73 -6.61 -14.99
C PHE A 38 -7.36 -5.98 -14.70
N LEU A 39 -6.69 -5.39 -15.71
CA LEU A 39 -5.44 -4.68 -15.53
C LEU A 39 -5.63 -3.41 -14.70
N GLN A 40 -6.69 -2.65 -14.94
CA GLN A 40 -7.02 -1.46 -14.16
C GLN A 40 -7.29 -1.80 -12.69
N GLU A 41 -8.08 -2.84 -12.42
CA GLU A 41 -8.35 -3.28 -11.05
C GLU A 41 -7.08 -3.72 -10.32
N ARG A 42 -6.20 -4.46 -11.00
CA ARG A 42 -4.90 -4.85 -10.44
C ARG A 42 -4.03 -3.64 -10.12
N ALA A 43 -3.95 -2.68 -11.05
CA ALA A 43 -3.21 -1.44 -10.83
C ALA A 43 -3.77 -0.66 -9.63
N ALA A 44 -5.09 -0.56 -9.52
CA ALA A 44 -5.77 0.13 -8.43
C ALA A 44 -5.50 -0.56 -7.08
N VAL A 45 -5.58 -1.89 -7.00
CA VAL A 45 -5.29 -2.65 -5.79
C VAL A 45 -3.83 -2.46 -5.35
N LEU A 46 -2.87 -2.56 -6.27
CA LEU A 46 -1.45 -2.32 -5.97
C LEU A 46 -1.21 -0.88 -5.52
N GLY A 47 -1.82 0.10 -6.19
CA GLY A 47 -1.72 1.51 -5.82
C GLY A 47 -2.23 1.77 -4.41
N ARG A 48 -3.39 1.21 -4.03
CA ARG A 48 -3.91 1.31 -2.66
C ARG A 48 -3.00 0.65 -1.63
N ALA A 49 -2.43 -0.51 -1.95
CA ALA A 49 -1.50 -1.19 -1.06
C ALA A 49 -0.20 -0.38 -0.86
N GLY A 50 0.33 0.24 -1.92
CA GLY A 50 1.48 1.15 -1.86
C GLY A 50 1.20 2.39 -1.01
N MET A 51 0.11 3.10 -1.30
CA MET A 51 -0.30 4.28 -0.51
C MET A 51 -0.47 3.95 0.98
N ALA A 52 -1.03 2.79 1.31
CA ALA A 52 -1.17 2.38 2.70
C ALA A 52 0.18 2.17 3.43
N VAL A 53 1.27 1.89 2.70
CA VAL A 53 2.64 1.84 3.24
C VAL A 53 3.23 3.25 3.34
N GLU A 54 2.96 4.11 2.35
CA GLU A 54 3.40 5.52 2.36
C GLU A 54 2.80 6.30 3.52
N ASP A 55 1.51 6.14 3.77
CA ASP A 55 0.79 6.82 4.86
C ASP A 55 1.42 6.53 6.23
N VAL A 56 1.76 5.26 6.48
CA VAL A 56 2.35 4.84 7.76
C VAL A 56 3.84 5.22 7.86
N ILE A 57 4.57 5.28 6.75
CA ILE A 57 5.94 5.83 6.74
C ILE A 57 5.92 7.34 7.02
N ALA A 58 4.95 8.07 6.45
CA ALA A 58 4.76 9.49 6.75
C ALA A 58 4.37 9.72 8.21
N GLU A 59 3.55 8.86 8.80
CA GLU A 59 3.22 8.85 10.23
C GLU A 59 4.48 8.65 11.09
N LEU A 60 5.36 7.69 10.73
CA LEU A 60 6.64 7.48 11.40
C LEU A 60 7.55 8.71 11.33
N ALA A 61 7.64 9.37 10.17
CA ALA A 61 8.50 10.54 10.00
C ALA A 61 8.07 11.71 10.91
N LYS A 62 6.75 11.91 11.09
CA LYS A 62 6.22 12.93 12.00
C LYS A 62 6.56 12.63 13.46
N LEU A 63 6.31 11.40 13.90
CA LEU A 63 6.64 10.97 15.26
C LEU A 63 8.15 11.04 15.53
N ASP A 64 8.98 10.69 14.55
CA ASP A 64 10.44 10.80 14.67
C ASP A 64 10.88 12.26 14.87
N GLN A 65 10.30 13.17 14.11
CA GLN A 65 10.55 14.60 14.24
C GLN A 65 10.13 15.13 15.63
N GLU A 66 8.95 14.75 16.12
CA GLU A 66 8.46 15.13 17.45
C GLU A 66 9.39 14.62 18.56
N ILE A 67 9.78 13.35 18.49
CA ILE A 67 10.76 12.75 19.41
C ILE A 67 12.08 13.52 19.38
N GLN A 68 12.56 13.90 18.20
CA GLN A 68 13.82 14.61 18.04
C GLN A 68 13.77 16.01 18.63
N ILE A 69 12.71 16.77 18.39
CA ILE A 69 12.50 18.10 18.99
C ILE A 69 12.51 18.01 20.51
N LYS A 70 11.78 17.04 21.10
CA LYS A 70 11.73 16.87 22.56
C LYS A 70 13.08 16.44 23.13
N LYS A 71 13.86 15.61 22.41
CA LYS A 71 15.22 15.24 22.81
C LYS A 71 16.17 16.43 22.82
N GLU A 72 16.08 17.31 21.83
CA GLU A 72 16.88 18.54 21.77
C GLU A 72 16.53 19.48 22.94
N HIS A 73 15.24 19.62 23.25
CA HIS A 73 14.78 20.37 24.43
C HIS A 73 15.29 19.75 25.75
N LEU A 74 15.27 18.42 25.87
CA LEU A 74 15.84 17.74 27.04
C LEU A 74 17.36 18.00 27.16
N GLN A 75 18.08 18.04 26.04
CA GLN A 75 19.51 18.34 26.04
C GLN A 75 19.81 19.78 26.47
N SER A 76 19.00 20.77 26.04
CA SER A 76 19.16 22.15 26.50
C SER A 76 18.89 22.28 28.00
N LEU A 77 17.88 21.60 28.53
CA LEU A 77 17.57 21.62 29.97
C LEU A 77 18.68 20.99 30.84
N LYS A 78 19.44 20.03 30.31
CA LYS A 78 20.58 19.43 31.03
C LYS A 78 21.79 20.36 31.12
N LEU A 79 21.93 21.30 30.19
CA LEU A 79 23.05 22.26 30.20
C LEU A 79 22.85 23.38 31.24
N ASP A 80 21.59 23.65 31.64
CA ASP A 80 21.20 24.71 32.57
C ASP A 80 21.08 24.22 34.04
N GLU A 81 21.90 23.24 34.44
CA GLU A 81 21.86 22.33 35.62
C GLU A 81 21.76 22.95 37.05
N VAL A 82 21.39 24.22 37.20
CA VAL A 82 21.51 24.98 38.46
C VAL A 82 20.26 24.90 39.37
N SER A 83 19.14 24.30 38.96
CA SER A 83 17.88 24.32 39.74
C SER A 83 17.24 22.94 40.02
N PRO A 84 16.88 22.62 41.27
CA PRO A 84 16.11 21.41 41.62
C PRO A 84 14.73 21.31 40.96
N LEU A 85 14.12 22.44 40.56
CA LEU A 85 12.87 22.46 39.79
C LEU A 85 13.04 21.87 38.39
N ALA A 86 14.24 22.00 37.80
CA ALA A 86 14.55 21.48 36.47
C ALA A 86 14.57 19.93 36.45
N ALA A 87 14.85 19.27 37.57
CA ALA A 87 14.86 17.81 37.65
C ALA A 87 13.46 17.21 37.43
N GLY A 88 12.42 17.84 37.99
CA GLY A 88 11.03 17.40 37.79
C GLY A 88 10.55 17.60 36.35
N GLU A 89 10.90 18.75 35.74
CA GLU A 89 10.58 19.05 34.34
C GLU A 89 11.30 18.10 33.37
N GLN A 90 12.58 17.79 33.63
CA GLN A 90 13.33 16.81 32.84
C GLN A 90 12.70 15.42 32.91
N GLN A 91 12.23 15.00 34.09
CA GLN A 91 11.62 13.69 34.25
C GLN A 91 10.29 13.56 33.51
N LEU A 92 9.42 14.58 33.60
CA LEU A 92 8.18 14.65 32.80
C LEU A 92 8.47 14.61 31.30
N LEU A 93 9.47 15.36 30.83
CA LEU A 93 9.84 15.38 29.42
C LEU A 93 10.39 14.02 28.95
N VAL A 94 11.14 13.30 29.78
CA VAL A 94 11.59 11.93 29.48
C VAL A 94 10.41 10.97 29.36
N GLU A 95 9.42 11.08 30.24
CA GLU A 95 8.19 10.29 30.17
C GLU A 95 7.42 10.55 28.88
N GLU A 96 7.26 11.82 28.50
CA GLU A 96 6.65 12.19 27.22
C GLU A 96 7.39 11.61 26.01
N ILE A 97 8.72 11.73 25.97
CA ILE A 97 9.53 11.14 24.89
C ILE A 97 9.35 9.62 24.85
N ASN A 98 9.27 8.97 26.00
CA ASN A 98 9.10 7.53 26.08
C ASN A 98 7.71 7.08 25.60
N ILE A 99 6.67 7.88 25.83
CA ILE A 99 5.33 7.66 25.28
C ILE A 99 5.35 7.77 23.74
N ASP A 100 5.98 8.82 23.21
CA ASP A 100 6.10 9.00 21.75
C ASP A 100 6.91 7.86 21.11
N ILE A 101 7.96 7.37 21.78
CA ILE A 101 8.74 6.20 21.34
C ILE A 101 7.88 4.93 21.31
N GLU A 102 6.99 4.74 22.29
CA GLU A 102 6.05 3.61 22.25
C GLU A 102 5.09 3.72 21.07
N GLN A 103 4.50 4.90 20.85
CA GLN A 103 3.63 5.15 19.70
C GLN A 103 4.37 4.90 18.39
N PHE A 104 5.59 5.43 18.24
CA PHE A 104 6.45 5.16 17.09
C PHE A 104 6.63 3.66 16.87
N ASN A 105 6.96 2.92 17.93
CA ASN A 105 7.18 1.47 17.85
C ASN A 105 5.91 0.67 17.49
N VAL A 106 4.72 1.16 17.86
CA VAL A 106 3.44 0.60 17.42
C VAL A 106 3.24 0.84 15.92
N VAL A 107 3.52 2.05 15.44
CA VAL A 107 3.42 2.38 14.01
C VAL A 107 4.43 1.59 13.18
N ILE A 108 5.61 1.25 13.72
CA ILE A 108 6.57 0.35 13.06
C ILE A 108 5.95 -1.02 12.76
N GLU A 109 5.23 -1.61 13.72
CA GLU A 109 4.56 -2.90 13.51
C GLU A 109 3.43 -2.79 12.47
N LYS A 110 2.68 -1.68 12.51
CA LYS A 110 1.67 -1.36 11.48
C LYS A 110 2.32 -1.24 10.10
N ALA A 111 3.46 -0.55 9.98
CA ALA A 111 4.20 -0.41 8.73
C ALA A 111 4.69 -1.74 8.19
N ARG A 112 5.26 -2.60 9.06
CA ARG A 112 5.69 -3.96 8.69
C ARG A 112 4.54 -4.80 8.15
N LEU A 113 3.38 -4.73 8.80
CA LEU A 113 2.18 -5.43 8.34
C LEU A 113 1.69 -4.93 6.98
N LYS A 114 1.62 -3.62 6.78
CA LYS A 114 1.21 -3.04 5.48
C LYS A 114 2.20 -3.39 4.37
N TYR A 115 3.50 -3.32 4.65
CA TYR A 115 4.53 -3.71 3.71
C TYR A 115 4.43 -5.20 3.34
N TYR A 116 4.20 -6.07 4.34
CA TYR A 116 3.95 -7.50 4.08
C TYR A 116 2.76 -7.71 3.14
N TYR A 117 1.63 -7.02 3.38
CA TYR A 117 0.47 -7.11 2.50
C TYR A 117 0.76 -6.63 1.07
N LEU A 118 1.55 -5.57 0.90
CA LEU A 118 1.98 -5.11 -0.42
C LEU A 118 2.79 -6.20 -1.16
N ILE A 119 3.74 -6.86 -0.48
CA ILE A 119 4.52 -7.94 -1.06
C ILE A 119 3.64 -9.12 -1.46
N VAL A 120 2.76 -9.58 -0.56
CA VAL A 120 1.84 -10.70 -0.85
C VAL A 120 0.93 -10.37 -2.03
N THR A 121 0.41 -9.13 -2.09
CA THR A 121 -0.45 -8.68 -3.19
C THR A 121 0.30 -8.68 -4.52
N ARG A 122 1.55 -8.23 -4.53
CA ARG A 122 2.42 -8.29 -5.71
C ARG A 122 2.66 -9.72 -6.17
N GLU A 123 2.97 -10.61 -5.24
CA GLU A 123 3.25 -12.02 -5.55
C GLU A 123 2.03 -12.76 -6.09
N ALA A 124 0.84 -12.52 -5.52
CA ALA A 124 -0.42 -13.06 -6.02
C ALA A 124 -0.71 -12.59 -7.46
N MET A 125 -0.21 -11.42 -7.84
CA MET A 125 -0.27 -10.87 -9.20
C MET A 125 0.91 -11.27 -10.09
N GLY A 126 1.81 -12.14 -9.63
CA GLY A 126 2.97 -12.63 -10.40
C GLY A 126 4.20 -11.71 -10.38
N LEU A 127 4.18 -10.62 -9.61
CA LEU A 127 5.27 -9.64 -9.51
C LEU A 127 6.27 -10.06 -8.42
N ARG A 128 7.18 -10.99 -8.74
CA ARG A 128 8.09 -11.63 -7.76
C ARG A 128 9.39 -10.88 -7.48
N ARG A 129 9.73 -9.86 -8.27
CA ARG A 129 10.92 -9.03 -8.05
C ARG A 129 10.55 -7.84 -7.18
N HIS A 130 11.17 -7.77 -6.00
CA HIS A 130 10.82 -6.79 -4.95
C HIS A 130 11.91 -5.75 -4.66
N ARG A 131 13.03 -5.77 -5.39
CA ARG A 131 14.17 -4.87 -5.13
C ARG A 131 13.75 -3.39 -5.04
N MET A 132 13.03 -2.89 -6.04
CA MET A 132 12.54 -1.50 -6.06
C MET A 132 11.62 -1.19 -4.87
N VAL A 133 10.82 -2.16 -4.43
CA VAL A 133 9.89 -1.99 -3.29
C VAL A 133 10.67 -1.89 -1.98
N GLN A 134 11.71 -2.71 -1.82
CA GLN A 134 12.62 -2.67 -0.67
C GLN A 134 13.39 -1.36 -0.59
N GLU A 135 13.79 -0.81 -1.75
CA GLU A 135 14.49 0.48 -1.84
C GLU A 135 13.56 1.67 -1.59
N MET A 136 12.30 1.60 -2.04
CA MET A 136 11.31 2.68 -1.87
C MET A 136 10.71 2.75 -0.46
N TYR A 137 10.41 1.61 0.16
CA TYR A 137 9.68 1.55 1.43
C TYR A 137 10.58 1.07 2.57
N VAL A 138 11.55 1.90 2.93
CA VAL A 138 12.46 1.64 4.04
C VAL A 138 11.73 1.88 5.37
N ILE A 139 11.51 0.81 6.14
CA ILE A 139 10.94 0.90 7.49
C ILE A 139 12.11 0.95 8.49
N PRO A 140 12.18 1.97 9.36
CA PRO A 140 13.25 2.08 10.35
C PRO A 140 13.14 1.01 11.45
N GLU A 141 14.18 0.93 12.29
CA GLU A 141 14.16 0.06 13.47
C GLU A 141 13.38 0.69 14.63
N LYS A 142 12.97 -0.16 15.58
CA LYS A 142 12.34 0.29 16.82
C LYS A 142 13.31 1.13 17.64
N LYS A 143 12.78 2.19 18.26
CA LYS A 143 13.55 3.05 19.16
C LYS A 143 13.51 2.48 20.58
N LYS A 144 14.62 2.63 21.30
CA LYS A 144 14.72 2.29 22.72
C LYS A 144 14.29 3.48 23.57
N LYS A 145 13.58 3.20 24.66
CA LYS A 145 13.25 4.19 25.69
C LYS A 145 14.51 4.81 26.29
N ILE A 146 14.39 6.06 26.70
CA ILE A 146 15.41 6.81 27.43
C ILE A 146 15.27 6.45 28.92
N GLN A 147 16.40 6.21 29.58
CA GLN A 147 16.47 6.02 31.02
C GLN A 147 16.83 7.35 31.69
N VAL A 148 16.17 7.64 32.81
CA VAL A 148 16.59 8.70 33.74
C VAL A 148 17.65 8.09 34.66
N TYR A 149 18.84 8.70 34.73
CA TYR A 149 19.90 8.36 35.69
C TYR A 149 19.93 9.41 36.78
#